data_AF-A0A059GA50-F1
#
_entry.id   AF-A0A059GA50-F1
#
_cell.length_a   1.000
_cell.length_b   1.000
_cell.length_c   1.000
_cell.angle_alpha   90.00
_cell.angle_beta   90.00
_cell.angle_gamma   90.00
#
_symmetry.space_group_name_H-M   'P 1'
#
loop_
_entity.id
_entity.type
_entity.pdbx_description
1 polymer ?
#
loop_
_entity_poly.entity_id
_entity_poly.type
_entity_poly.pdbx_seq_one_letter_code
_entity_poly.pdbx_strand_id
1 'polypeptide(L)' 'MDDVAMVCWLRQQVRVLEVWREELACRPEIEIAMVTRLERHYAWLTSEIMRLEAPRRAA' A
#
# COMPACT_ATOMS: atom_id res chain seq x y z
N MET A 1 13.34 -4.67 -14.88
CA MET A 1 13.48 -4.48 -13.41
C MET A 1 13.54 -5.86 -12.80
N ASP A 2 14.42 -6.07 -11.84
CA ASP A 2 14.42 -7.27 -11.00
C ASP A 2 13.12 -7.30 -10.18
N ASP A 3 12.39 -8.41 -10.22
CA ASP A 3 11.13 -8.59 -9.48
C ASP A 3 11.34 -8.31 -7.98
N VAL A 4 12.52 -8.62 -7.45
CA VAL A 4 12.90 -8.32 -6.06
C VAL A 4 13.02 -6.81 -5.83
N ALA A 5 13.67 -6.09 -6.75
CA ALA A 5 13.81 -4.64 -6.64
C ALA A 5 12.45 -3.93 -6.75
N MET A 6 11.56 -4.44 -7.61
CA MET A 6 10.19 -3.94 -7.73
C MET A 6 9.38 -4.16 -6.46
N VAL A 7 9.42 -5.36 -5.87
CA VAL A 7 8.71 -5.66 -4.60
C VAL A 7 9.27 -4.81 -3.45
N CYS A 8 10.59 -4.63 -3.36
CA CYS A 8 11.20 -3.72 -2.39
C CYS A 8 10.71 -2.28 -2.55
N TRP A 9 10.61 -1.79 -3.79
CA TRP A 9 10.07 -0.47 -4.07
C TRP A 9 8.58 -0.35 -3.67
N LEU A 10 7.76 -1.36 -3.99
CA LEU A 10 6.34 -1.39 -3.60
C LEU A 10 6.16 -1.39 -2.08
N ARG A 11 6.97 -2.15 -1.33
CA ARG A 11 6.98 -2.11 0.15
C ARG A 11 7.32 -0.72 0.69
N GLN A 12 8.23 -0.01 0.03
CA GLN A 12 8.52 1.38 0.41
C GLN A 12 7.32 2.30 0.17
N GLN A 13 6.57 2.09 -0.92
CA GLN A 13 5.33 2.85 -1.16
C GLN A 13 4.28 2.58 -0.08
N VAL A 14 4.14 1.34 0.41
CA VAL A 14 3.24 1.02 1.54
C VAL A 14 3.60 1.83 2.77
N ARG A 15 4.89 1.93 3.13
CA ARG A 15 5.34 2.73 4.28
C ARG A 15 4.97 4.21 4.16
N VAL A 16 5.06 4.77 2.95
CA VAL A 16 4.63 6.16 2.70
C VAL A 16 3.13 6.31 2.94
N LEU A 17 2.32 5.34 2.50
CA LEU A 17 0.88 5.35 2.76
C LEU A 17 0.56 5.21 4.26
N GLU A 18 1.32 4.41 5.02
CA GLU A 18 1.15 4.29 6.48
C GLU A 18 1.38 5.62 7.19
N VAL A 19 2.46 6.33 6.85
CA VAL A 19 2.73 7.68 7.39
C VAL A 19 1.58 8.63 7.05
N TRP A 20 1.10 8.62 5.80
CA TRP A 20 -0.04 9.46 5.42
C TRP A 20 -1.29 9.11 6.21
N ARG A 21 -1.57 7.83 6.47
CA ARG A 21 -2.73 7.43 7.28
C ARG A 21 -2.64 7.98 8.71
N GLU A 22 -1.47 7.94 9.31
CA GLU A 22 -1.22 8.52 10.64
C GLU A 22 -1.40 10.04 10.63
N GLU A 23 -0.89 10.74 9.60
CA GLU A 23 -1.07 12.18 9.44
C GLU A 23 -2.55 12.57 9.28
N LEU A 24 -3.32 11.79 8.50
CA LEU A 24 -4.75 12.02 8.30
C LEU A 24 -5.56 11.79 9.57
N ALA A 25 -5.18 10.82 10.41
CA ALA A 25 -5.89 10.54 11.67
C ALA A 25 -5.91 11.74 12.63
N CYS A 26 -4.93 12.64 12.51
CA CYS A 26 -4.82 13.86 13.31
C CYS A 26 -5.54 15.09 12.70
N ARG A 27 -6.18 14.94 11.53
CA ARG A 27 -6.76 16.06 10.75
C ARG A 27 -8.27 15.87 10.52
N PRO A 28 -9.13 16.26 11.49
CA PRO A 28 -10.58 16.08 11.40
C PRO A 28 -11.24 16.86 10.25
N GLU A 29 -10.55 17.86 9.69
CA GLU A 29 -11.00 18.66 8.56
C GLU A 29 -10.94 17.94 7.21
N ILE A 30 -10.27 16.79 7.13
CA ILE A 30 -10.11 16.07 5.87
C ILE A 30 -11.37 15.30 5.51
N GLU A 31 -11.73 15.41 4.22
CA GLU A 31 -12.90 14.75 3.69
C GLU A 31 -12.81 13.22 3.83
N ILE A 32 -13.88 12.62 4.34
CA ILE A 32 -14.03 11.16 4.46
C ILE A 32 -13.76 10.45 3.13
N ALA A 33 -14.11 11.08 2.00
CA ALA A 33 -13.84 10.54 0.67
C ALA A 33 -12.33 10.39 0.38
N MET A 34 -11.50 11.34 0.82
CA MET A 34 -10.05 11.28 0.68
C MET A 34 -9.45 10.19 1.56
N VAL A 35 -9.88 10.10 2.82
CA VAL A 35 -9.47 9.03 3.75
C VAL A 35 -9.82 7.67 3.17
N THR A 36 -11.06 7.51 2.69
CA THR A 36 -11.54 6.25 2.08
C THR A 36 -10.72 5.86 0.86
N ARG A 37 -10.32 6.83 0.02
CA ARG A 37 -9.48 6.57 -1.15
C ARG A 37 -8.08 6.11 -0.74
N LEU A 38 -7.49 6.71 0.29
CA LEU A 38 -6.18 6.30 0.81
C LEU A 38 -6.23 4.87 1.37
N GLU A 39 -7.23 4.56 2.20
CA GLU A 39 -7.42 3.23 2.78
C GLU A 39 -7.60 2.14 1.71
N ARG A 40 -8.40 2.42 0.67
CA ARG A 40 -8.54 1.50 -0.48
C ARG A 40 -7.22 1.28 -1.19
N HIS A 41 -6.42 2.33 -1.39
CA HIS A 41 -5.13 2.21 -2.07
C HIS A 41 -4.12 1.42 -1.24
N TYR A 42 -4.06 1.67 0.08
CA TYR A 42 -3.25 0.90 1.01
C TYR A 42 -3.60 -0.60 0.99
N ALA A 43 -4.90 -0.91 1.08
CA ALA A 43 -5.39 -2.29 1.06
C ALA A 43 -5.05 -3.00 -0.27
N TRP A 44 -5.26 -2.31 -1.40
CA TRP A 44 -4.92 -2.82 -2.73
C TRP A 44 -3.42 -3.09 -2.90
N LEU A 45 -2.57 -2.13 -2.51
CA LEU A 45 -1.13 -2.28 -2.69
C LEU A 45 -0.57 -3.41 -1.81
N THR A 46 -1.06 -3.51 -0.57
CA THR A 46 -0.69 -4.59 0.34
C THR A 46 -1.08 -5.96 -0.23
N SER A 47 -2.29 -6.09 -0.78
CA SER A 47 -2.74 -7.37 -1.37
C SER A 47 -1.95 -7.73 -2.63
N GLU A 48 -1.60 -6.76 -3.46
CA GLU A 48 -0.75 -7.00 -4.64
C GLU A 48 0.65 -7.45 -4.26
N ILE A 49 1.26 -6.85 -3.25
CA ILE A 49 2.56 -7.31 -2.74
C ILE A 49 2.47 -8.74 -2.23
N MET A 50 1.44 -9.08 -1.44
CA MET A 50 1.23 -10.46 -0.99
C MET A 50 1.08 -11.45 -2.16
N ARG A 51 0.40 -11.03 -3.24
CA ARG A 51 0.23 -11.84 -4.45
C ARG A 51 1.53 -12.03 -5.22
N LEU A 52 2.37 -10.99 -5.30
CA LEU A 52 3.68 -11.05 -5.95
C LEU A 52 4.69 -11.89 -5.17
N GLU A 53 4.59 -11.88 -3.85
CA GLU A 53 5.44 -12.67 -2.95
C GLU A 53 4.96 -14.12 -2.79
N ALA A 54 3.70 -14.40 -3.11
CA ALA A 54 3.19 -15.76 -3.10
C ALA A 54 4.06 -16.63 -4.04
N PRO A 55 4.56 -17.79 -3.56
CA PRO A 55 5.32 -18.70 -4.40
C PRO A 55 4.50 -18.98 -5.66
N ARG A 56 5.07 -18.69 -6.83
CA ARG A 56 4.51 -19.10 -8.12
C ARG A 56 4.45 -20.62 -8.06
N ARG A 57 3.30 -21.19 -7.65
CA ARG A 57 3.09 -22.64 -7.73
C ARG A 57 3.21 -22.95 -9.21
N ALA A 58 4.29 -23.65 -9.57
CA ALA A 58 4.49 -24.15 -10.92
C ALA A 58 3.27 -25.00 -11.28
N ALA A 59 2.61 -24.61 -12.38
CA ALA A 59 1.63 -25.44 -13.07
C ALA A 59 2.35 -26.53 -13.85
#